data_AF-A0A9D7T8K7-F1
#
_entry.id   AF-A0A9D7T8K7-F1
#
_cell.length_a   1.000
_cell.length_b   1.000
_cell.length_c   1.000
_cell.angle_alpha   90.00
_cell.angle_beta   90.00
_cell.angle_gamma   90.00
#
_symmetry.space_group_name_H-M   'P 1'
#
loop_
_entity.id
_entity.type
_entity.pdbx_description
1 polymer ?
#
loop_
_entity_poly.entity_id
_entity_poly.type
_entity_poly.pdbx_seq_one_letter_code
_entity_poly.pdbx_strand_id
1 'polypeptide(L)'
;MKTNQEIQTEARQLMALGSQFQNEQRIANASALAVAPPRVLASLPLNQAMPTRERHVEAAFVGGALVFRLMERETDVPGADGIQREAEGTLLASSPSAYDVLSTGYELAEEERLAAALERYAERSEDCDDPADGETVVEVEKILETNLLPHADRLRTKAEVVEFLEGRLEPSVLIARNIERQGAREGYCEYLVERRELKLTIGEP
;
A
#
# COMPACT_ATOMS: atom_id res chain seq x y z
N MET A 1 6.12 -2.24 -4.56
CA MET A 1 5.44 -1.16 -3.80
C MET A 1 5.68 0.24 -4.41
N LYS A 2 4.67 1.13 -4.40
CA LYS A 2 4.87 2.56 -4.70
C LYS A 2 5.75 3.25 -3.66
N THR A 3 6.49 4.26 -4.08
CA THR A 3 7.22 5.20 -3.21
C THR A 3 6.28 6.11 -2.44
N ASN A 4 6.74 6.64 -1.30
CA ASN A 4 5.98 7.62 -0.50
C ASN A 4 5.67 8.87 -1.34
N GLN A 5 6.65 9.35 -2.12
CA GLN A 5 6.50 10.48 -3.03
C GLN A 5 5.46 10.24 -4.13
N GLU A 6 5.37 9.04 -4.69
CA GLU A 6 4.32 8.68 -5.65
C GLU A 6 2.94 8.71 -4.98
N ILE A 7 2.81 8.13 -3.77
CA ILE A 7 1.56 8.13 -3.00
C ILE A 7 1.15 9.57 -2.66
N GLN A 8 2.08 10.42 -2.22
CA GLN A 8 1.82 11.85 -1.96
C GLN A 8 1.37 12.61 -3.21
N THR A 9 1.95 12.28 -4.37
CA THR A 9 1.60 12.93 -5.63
C THR A 9 0.19 12.56 -6.07
N GLU A 10 -0.17 11.28 -5.95
CA GLU A 10 -1.52 10.79 -6.22
C GLU A 10 -2.54 11.34 -5.21
N ALA A 11 -2.17 11.40 -3.93
CA ALA A 11 -3.00 11.98 -2.88
C ALA A 11 -3.34 13.45 -3.17
N ARG A 12 -2.37 14.24 -3.64
CA ARG A 12 -2.63 15.63 -4.07
C ARG A 12 -3.65 15.72 -5.21
N GLN A 13 -3.61 14.79 -6.16
CA GLN A 13 -4.59 14.73 -7.26
C GLN A 13 -5.98 14.35 -6.73
N LEU A 14 -6.07 13.36 -5.85
CA LEU A 14 -7.32 12.96 -5.18
C LEU A 14 -7.92 14.09 -4.33
N MET A 15 -7.10 14.84 -3.61
CA MET A 15 -7.54 16.02 -2.85
C MET A 15 -8.14 17.09 -3.77
N ALA A 16 -7.56 17.32 -4.96
CA ALA A 16 -8.11 18.24 -5.94
C ALA A 16 -9.47 17.78 -6.47
N LEU A 17 -9.60 16.49 -6.81
CA LEU A 17 -10.87 15.88 -7.24
C LEU A 17 -11.93 15.93 -6.13
N GLY A 18 -11.55 15.63 -4.89
CA GLY A 18 -12.44 15.72 -3.73
C GLY A 18 -12.91 17.16 -3.47
N SER A 19 -12.02 18.14 -3.62
CA SER A 19 -12.37 19.56 -3.51
C SER A 19 -13.33 20.01 -4.60
N GLN A 20 -13.14 19.53 -5.83
CA GLN A 20 -14.08 19.77 -6.94
C GLN A 20 -15.45 19.18 -6.61
N PHE A 21 -15.51 17.93 -6.17
CA PHE A 21 -16.75 17.28 -5.74
C PHE A 21 -17.43 18.06 -4.61
N GLN A 22 -16.68 18.55 -3.63
CA GLN A 22 -17.23 19.38 -2.56
C GLN A 22 -17.84 20.69 -3.07
N ASN A 23 -17.18 21.34 -4.03
CA ASN A 23 -17.71 22.57 -4.63
C ASN A 23 -19.00 22.30 -5.42
N GLU A 24 -19.04 21.21 -6.19
CA GLU A 24 -20.24 20.76 -6.92
C GLU A 24 -21.40 20.52 -5.95
N GLN A 25 -21.16 19.84 -4.83
CA GLN A 25 -22.19 19.58 -3.82
C GLN A 25 -22.64 20.84 -3.08
N ARG A 26 -21.74 21.79 -2.83
CA ARG A 26 -22.12 23.07 -2.21
C ARG A 26 -23.09 23.86 -3.10
N ILE A 27 -22.85 23.86 -4.41
CA ILE A 27 -23.72 24.52 -5.40
C ILE A 27 -25.06 23.78 -5.52
N ALA A 28 -25.04 22.44 -5.57
CA ALA A 28 -26.23 21.60 -5.66
C ALA A 28 -27.11 21.70 -4.40
N ASN A 29 -26.51 21.68 -3.20
CA ASN A 29 -27.23 21.75 -1.93
C ASN A 29 -27.80 23.15 -1.62
N ALA A 30 -27.32 24.20 -2.28
CA ALA A 30 -28.02 25.48 -2.30
C ALA A 30 -29.40 25.39 -2.99
N SER A 31 -29.66 24.30 -3.73
CA SER A 31 -30.86 24.08 -4.54
C SER A 31 -31.72 22.88 -4.07
N ALA A 32 -31.20 21.96 -3.24
CA ALA A 32 -31.93 20.78 -2.75
C ALA A 32 -31.35 20.21 -1.43
N LEU A 33 -32.18 19.53 -0.63
CA LEU A 33 -31.86 18.96 0.70
C LEU A 33 -31.34 17.49 0.65
N ALA A 34 -30.84 17.03 -0.50
CA ALA A 34 -30.44 15.63 -0.66
C ALA A 34 -29.01 15.36 -0.15
N VAL A 35 -28.81 14.21 0.52
CA VAL A 35 -27.48 13.72 0.86
C VAL A 35 -26.79 13.27 -0.42
N ALA A 36 -25.61 13.85 -0.70
CA ALA A 36 -24.83 13.51 -1.88
C ALA A 36 -24.35 12.05 -1.83
N PRO A 37 -24.55 11.25 -2.89
CA PRO A 37 -24.00 9.91 -2.95
C PRO A 37 -22.46 9.97 -3.00
N PRO A 38 -21.75 8.96 -2.47
CA PRO A 38 -20.31 8.85 -2.61
C PRO A 38 -19.85 8.86 -4.08
N ARG A 39 -18.68 9.41 -4.35
CA ARG A 39 -18.09 9.46 -5.69
C ARG A 39 -16.77 8.70 -5.70
N VAL A 40 -16.67 7.66 -6.52
CA VAL A 40 -15.41 6.95 -6.78
C VAL A 40 -14.43 7.91 -7.47
N LEU A 41 -13.22 8.02 -6.92
CA LEU A 41 -12.18 8.91 -7.40
C LEU A 41 -10.98 8.17 -8.03
N ALA A 42 -10.65 6.97 -7.54
CA ALA A 42 -9.56 6.15 -8.05
C ALA A 42 -9.79 4.67 -7.78
N SER A 43 -9.30 3.79 -8.65
CA SER A 43 -9.17 2.35 -8.39
C SER A 43 -7.71 2.02 -8.12
N LEU A 44 -7.44 1.20 -7.11
CA LEU A 44 -6.11 0.68 -6.81
C LEU A 44 -5.80 -0.53 -7.70
N PRO A 45 -4.51 -0.80 -7.96
CA PRO A 45 -4.13 -1.96 -8.78
C PRO A 45 -4.67 -3.25 -8.18
N LEU A 46 -5.31 -4.07 -9.02
CA LEU A 46 -5.72 -5.42 -8.66
C LEU A 46 -4.49 -6.25 -8.32
N ASN A 47 -4.58 -7.02 -7.24
CA ASN A 47 -3.64 -8.09 -7.01
C ASN A 47 -3.96 -9.24 -7.99
N GLN A 48 -3.01 -9.60 -8.85
CA GLN A 48 -3.18 -10.74 -9.77
C GLN A 48 -3.34 -12.07 -9.04
N ALA A 49 -2.86 -12.18 -7.79
CA ALA A 49 -3.04 -13.36 -6.97
C ALA A 49 -4.47 -13.50 -6.41
N MET A 50 -5.20 -12.40 -6.26
CA MET A 50 -6.60 -12.38 -5.82
C MET A 50 -7.45 -11.52 -6.77
N PRO A 51 -7.71 -12.01 -8.01
CA PRO A 51 -8.36 -11.22 -9.05
C PRO A 51 -9.84 -10.92 -8.75
N THR A 52 -10.41 -11.52 -7.71
CA THR A 52 -11.80 -11.34 -7.30
C THR A 52 -12.01 -10.13 -6.39
N ARG A 53 -10.96 -9.39 -5.99
CA ARG A 53 -11.09 -8.22 -5.11
C ARG A 53 -10.63 -6.96 -5.82
N GLU A 54 -11.52 -5.98 -5.93
CA GLU A 54 -11.20 -4.64 -6.42
C GLU A 54 -11.25 -3.63 -5.26
N ARG A 55 -10.18 -2.84 -5.13
CA ARG A 55 -10.13 -1.73 -4.16
C ARG A 55 -10.25 -0.40 -4.88
N HIS A 56 -11.04 0.50 -4.32
CA HIS A 56 -11.20 1.84 -4.85
C HIS A 56 -11.31 2.87 -3.73
N VAL A 57 -10.96 4.11 -4.04
CA VAL A 57 -11.10 5.27 -3.16
C VAL A 57 -12.34 6.03 -3.57
N GLU A 58 -13.25 6.26 -2.62
CA GLU A 58 -14.39 7.15 -2.80
C GLU A 58 -14.27 8.40 -1.93
N ALA A 59 -14.88 9.49 -2.39
CA ALA A 59 -15.15 10.68 -1.61
C ALA A 59 -16.61 10.68 -1.14
N ALA A 60 -16.81 10.91 0.16
CA ALA A 60 -18.12 10.96 0.78
C ALA A 60 -18.21 12.14 1.76
N PHE A 61 -19.45 12.52 2.12
CA PHE A 61 -19.69 13.49 3.18
C PHE A 61 -20.11 12.78 4.47
N VAL A 62 -19.37 13.03 5.55
CA VAL A 62 -19.70 12.54 6.89
C VAL A 62 -19.77 13.74 7.83
N GLY A 63 -20.94 14.00 8.42
CA GLY A 63 -21.14 15.16 9.29
C GLY A 63 -20.89 16.50 8.60
N GLY A 64 -21.07 16.58 7.28
CA GLY A 64 -20.79 17.79 6.48
C GLY A 64 -19.33 17.99 6.10
N ALA A 65 -18.41 17.12 6.54
CA ALA A 65 -17.01 17.13 6.13
C ALA A 65 -16.78 16.15 4.97
N LEU A 66 -15.92 16.54 4.02
CA LEU A 66 -15.41 15.64 3.00
C LEU A 66 -14.46 14.63 3.64
N VAL A 67 -14.70 13.35 3.41
CA VAL A 67 -13.82 12.25 3.81
C VAL A 67 -13.53 11.35 2.63
N PHE A 68 -12.35 10.76 2.62
CA PHE A 68 -11.96 9.72 1.69
C PHE A 68 -12.16 8.35 2.37
N ARG A 69 -12.58 7.37 1.59
CA ARG A 69 -12.81 5.99 2.05
C ARG A 69 -12.17 5.02 1.09
N LEU A 70 -11.44 4.05 1.64
CA LEU A 70 -10.96 2.89 0.92
C LEU A 70 -12.04 1.82 1.01
N MET A 71 -12.56 1.43 -0.14
CA MET A 71 -13.60 0.43 -0.27
C MET A 71 -13.03 -0.79 -0.97
N GLU A 72 -13.44 -1.98 -0.54
CA GLU A 72 -13.17 -3.24 -1.21
C GLU A 72 -14.48 -3.85 -1.70
N ARG A 73 -14.48 -4.27 -2.95
CA ARG A 73 -15.60 -4.98 -3.56
C ARG A 73 -15.13 -6.31 -4.10
N GLU A 74 -15.87 -7.36 -3.78
CA GLU A 74 -15.72 -8.64 -4.45
C GLU A 74 -16.36 -8.56 -5.84
N THR A 75 -15.58 -8.82 -6.88
CA THR A 75 -16.07 -8.88 -8.25
C THR A 75 -16.72 -10.24 -8.49
N ASP A 76 -17.97 -10.23 -8.94
CA ASP A 76 -18.71 -11.46 -9.20
C ASP A 76 -17.96 -12.34 -10.20
N VAL A 77 -17.69 -13.59 -9.80
CA VAL A 77 -17.22 -14.63 -10.72
C VAL A 77 -18.32 -14.84 -11.77
N PRO A 78 -18.02 -14.74 -13.08
CA PRO A 78 -19.04 -14.92 -14.12
C PRO A 78 -19.50 -16.38 -14.11
N GLY A 79 -20.69 -16.64 -13.56
CA GLY A 79 -21.28 -17.98 -13.48
C GLY A 79 -22.41 -18.18 -12.46
N ALA A 80 -22.61 -17.26 -11.51
CA ALA A 80 -23.75 -17.34 -10.59
C ALA A 80 -24.94 -16.55 -11.16
N ASP A 81 -25.90 -17.28 -11.69
CA ASP A 81 -27.21 -16.77 -12.08
C ASP A 81 -27.94 -16.23 -10.84
N GLY A 82 -28.39 -14.98 -10.87
CA GLY A 82 -29.36 -14.46 -9.91
C GLY A 82 -28.94 -13.24 -9.10
N ILE A 83 -29.51 -12.10 -9.51
CA ILE A 83 -29.68 -10.86 -8.72
C ILE A 83 -28.36 -10.10 -8.53
N GLN A 84 -28.18 -9.05 -9.33
CA GLN A 84 -27.34 -7.89 -9.04
C GLN A 84 -27.77 -7.31 -7.69
N ARG A 85 -27.28 -7.90 -6.59
CA ARG A 85 -27.16 -7.18 -5.34
C ARG A 85 -26.07 -6.16 -5.65
N GLU A 86 -26.37 -4.87 -5.55
CA GLU A 86 -25.32 -3.88 -5.37
C GLU A 86 -24.46 -4.41 -4.22
N ALA A 87 -23.29 -4.96 -4.54
CA ALA A 87 -22.39 -5.50 -3.55
C ALA A 87 -21.91 -4.30 -2.74
N GLU A 88 -22.54 -4.12 -1.59
CA GLU A 88 -22.20 -3.11 -0.60
C GLU A 88 -20.72 -3.34 -0.26
N GLY A 89 -19.86 -2.44 -0.74
CA GLY A 89 -18.42 -2.59 -0.56
C GLY A 89 -18.04 -2.58 0.92
N THR A 90 -17.01 -3.33 1.29
CA THR A 90 -16.46 -3.31 2.64
C THR A 90 -15.60 -2.06 2.82
N LEU A 91 -15.90 -1.26 3.84
CA LEU A 91 -15.05 -0.13 4.23
C LEU A 91 -13.78 -0.64 4.93
N LEU A 92 -12.62 -0.41 4.32
CA LEU A 92 -11.32 -0.79 4.88
C LEU A 92 -10.68 0.33 5.70
N ALA A 93 -10.79 1.57 5.23
CA ALA A 93 -10.21 2.74 5.90
C ALA A 93 -11.01 4.00 5.57
N SER A 94 -11.05 4.97 6.49
CA SER A 94 -11.60 6.30 6.24
C SER A 94 -10.77 7.37 6.91
N SER A 95 -10.43 8.42 6.15
CA SER A 95 -9.66 9.56 6.64
C SER A 95 -10.03 10.84 5.88
N PRO A 96 -9.93 12.03 6.49
CA PRO A 96 -9.96 13.31 5.76
C PRO A 96 -8.74 13.49 4.84
N SER A 97 -7.68 12.70 5.01
CA SER A 97 -6.47 12.71 4.20
C SER A 97 -6.54 11.62 3.14
N ALA A 98 -6.50 12.01 1.86
CA ALA A 98 -6.41 11.06 0.75
C ALA A 98 -5.10 10.23 0.80
N TYR A 99 -4.05 10.80 1.42
CA TYR A 99 -2.77 10.11 1.58
C TYR A 99 -2.91 8.88 2.49
N ASP A 100 -3.56 9.02 3.64
CA ASP A 100 -3.68 7.92 4.61
C ASP A 100 -4.43 6.74 3.97
N VAL A 101 -5.52 7.04 3.26
CA VAL A 101 -6.37 6.05 2.58
C VAL A 101 -5.57 5.34 1.47
N LEU A 102 -4.78 6.07 0.69
CA LEU A 102 -3.92 5.48 -0.32
C LEU A 102 -2.78 4.66 0.27
N SER A 103 -2.12 5.15 1.33
CA SER A 103 -1.03 4.43 2.00
C SER A 103 -1.52 3.06 2.46
N THR A 104 -2.64 3.03 3.20
CA THR A 104 -3.26 1.77 3.62
C THR A 104 -3.62 0.87 2.43
N GLY A 105 -4.16 1.45 1.35
CA GLY A 105 -4.51 0.66 0.18
C GLY A 105 -3.31 0.03 -0.55
N TYR A 106 -2.19 0.75 -0.66
CA TYR A 106 -0.96 0.23 -1.25
C TYR A 106 -0.23 -0.74 -0.33
N GLU A 107 -0.28 -0.52 1.00
CA GLU A 107 0.22 -1.47 2.00
C GLU A 107 -0.51 -2.81 1.89
N LEU A 108 -1.85 -2.81 1.90
CA LEU A 108 -2.65 -4.02 1.75
C LEU A 108 -2.38 -4.75 0.42
N ALA A 109 -2.27 -4.00 -0.69
CA ALA A 109 -1.95 -4.60 -1.98
C ALA A 109 -0.54 -5.25 -1.99
N GLU A 110 0.43 -4.64 -1.30
CA GLU A 110 1.78 -5.17 -1.19
C GLU A 110 1.83 -6.38 -0.24
N GLU A 111 1.10 -6.36 0.88
CA GLU A 111 0.97 -7.49 1.80
C GLU A 111 0.45 -8.73 1.07
N GLU A 112 -0.62 -8.61 0.31
CA GLU A 112 -1.20 -9.74 -0.42
C GLU A 112 -0.29 -10.22 -1.56
N ARG A 113 0.40 -9.31 -2.25
CA ARG A 113 1.39 -9.67 -3.28
C ARG A 113 2.51 -10.50 -2.67
N LEU A 114 3.02 -10.06 -1.52
CA LEU A 114 4.11 -10.71 -0.82
C LEU A 114 3.67 -12.04 -0.21
N ALA A 115 2.49 -12.11 0.40
CA ALA A 115 1.93 -13.34 0.94
C ALA A 115 1.82 -14.42 -0.14
N ALA A 116 1.24 -14.08 -1.29
CA ALA A 116 1.13 -15.00 -2.43
C ALA A 116 2.50 -15.41 -3.00
N ALA A 117 3.47 -14.48 -3.07
CA ALA A 117 4.80 -14.79 -3.57
C ALA A 117 5.64 -15.65 -2.62
N LEU A 118 5.38 -15.55 -1.30
CA LEU A 118 6.16 -16.23 -0.26
C LEU A 118 5.54 -17.56 0.19
N GLU A 119 4.28 -17.84 -0.15
CA GLU A 119 3.53 -19.05 0.23
C GLU A 119 4.36 -20.34 0.05
N ARG A 120 4.96 -20.51 -1.13
CA ARG A 120 5.77 -21.69 -1.48
C ARG A 120 7.01 -21.93 -0.59
N TYR A 121 7.49 -20.90 0.10
CA TYR A 121 8.64 -21.01 1.00
C TYR A 121 8.23 -21.16 2.44
N ALA A 122 7.05 -20.64 2.81
CA ALA A 122 6.46 -20.86 4.12
C ALA A 122 6.12 -22.34 4.33
N GLU A 123 5.56 -23.00 3.30
CA GLU A 123 5.27 -24.46 3.36
C GLU A 123 6.55 -25.30 3.45
N ARG A 124 7.66 -24.83 2.85
CA ARG A 124 8.92 -25.58 2.82
C ARG A 124 9.69 -25.53 4.14
N SER A 125 9.53 -24.47 4.93
CA SER A 125 10.25 -24.30 6.20
C SER A 125 9.69 -25.16 7.33
N GLU A 126 8.45 -25.64 7.22
CA GLU A 126 7.84 -26.56 8.20
C GLU A 126 8.38 -28.00 8.11
N ASP A 127 8.85 -28.41 6.92
CA ASP A 127 9.21 -29.79 6.60
C ASP A 127 10.72 -30.05 6.44
N CYS A 128 11.58 -29.03 6.63
CA CYS A 128 12.99 -29.12 6.27
C CYS A 128 13.92 -28.64 7.40
N ASP A 129 14.64 -29.57 8.03
CA ASP A 129 15.71 -29.29 9.00
C ASP A 129 17.03 -28.81 8.33
N ASP A 130 17.07 -28.73 7.00
CA ASP A 130 18.27 -28.30 6.28
C ASP A 130 18.41 -26.78 6.30
N PRO A 131 19.63 -26.25 6.50
CA PRO A 131 19.88 -24.81 6.47
C PRO A 131 19.48 -24.22 5.12
N ALA A 132 18.92 -23.00 5.16
CA ALA A 132 18.47 -22.29 3.97
C ALA A 132 19.58 -22.22 2.90
N ASP A 133 19.34 -22.82 1.73
CA ASP A 133 20.29 -22.76 0.62
C ASP A 133 20.41 -21.32 0.10
N GLY A 134 21.64 -20.96 -0.31
CA GLY A 134 21.97 -19.62 -0.76
C GLY A 134 21.16 -19.16 -1.97
N GLU A 135 20.75 -20.08 -2.85
CA GLU A 135 19.89 -19.76 -4.00
C GLU A 135 18.49 -19.33 -3.52
N THR A 136 17.91 -20.05 -2.57
CA THR A 136 16.59 -19.77 -2.01
C THR A 136 16.56 -18.40 -1.31
N VAL A 137 17.62 -18.07 -0.56
CA VAL A 137 17.77 -16.75 0.07
C VAL A 137 17.74 -15.64 -0.99
N VAL A 138 18.47 -15.81 -2.09
CA VAL A 138 18.54 -14.81 -3.18
C VAL A 138 17.17 -14.64 -3.86
N GLU A 139 16.42 -15.72 -4.05
CA GLU A 139 15.07 -15.64 -4.62
C GLU A 139 14.11 -14.85 -3.72
N VAL A 140 14.12 -15.12 -2.40
CA VAL A 140 13.29 -14.38 -1.44
C VAL A 140 13.73 -12.92 -1.34
N GLU A 141 15.05 -12.63 -1.31
CA GLU A 141 15.57 -11.27 -1.35
C GLU A 141 15.10 -10.49 -2.60
N LYS A 142 14.97 -11.18 -3.74
CA LYS A 142 14.44 -10.59 -4.98
C LYS A 142 12.94 -10.29 -4.89
N ILE A 143 12.14 -11.19 -4.29
CA ILE A 143 10.69 -10.98 -4.06
C ILE A 143 10.44 -9.76 -3.15
N LEU A 144 11.28 -9.60 -2.14
CA LEU A 144 11.25 -8.50 -1.16
C LEU A 144 11.89 -7.20 -1.67
N GLU A 145 12.41 -7.20 -2.90
CA GLU A 145 13.07 -6.05 -3.54
C GLU A 145 14.17 -5.43 -2.66
N THR A 146 14.94 -6.27 -1.94
CA THR A 146 15.90 -5.78 -0.94
C THR A 146 16.98 -4.89 -1.55
N ASN A 147 17.26 -5.03 -2.84
CA ASN A 147 18.20 -4.18 -3.58
C ASN A 147 17.82 -2.69 -3.57
N LEU A 148 16.56 -2.35 -3.29
CA LEU A 148 16.09 -0.96 -3.17
C LEU A 148 16.35 -0.36 -1.79
N LEU A 149 16.72 -1.17 -0.79
CA LEU A 149 16.93 -0.73 0.58
C LEU A 149 18.35 -0.18 0.80
N PRO A 150 18.53 0.74 1.78
CA PRO A 150 19.85 1.11 2.27
C PRO A 150 20.67 -0.10 2.74
N HIS A 151 22.00 -0.02 2.68
CA HIS A 151 22.87 -1.16 2.98
C HIS A 151 22.63 -1.80 4.36
N ALA A 152 22.37 -0.99 5.40
CA ALA A 152 22.08 -1.50 6.74
C ALA A 152 20.79 -2.34 6.77
N ASP A 153 19.74 -1.86 6.10
CA ASP A 153 18.44 -2.55 6.02
C ASP A 153 18.51 -3.78 5.10
N ARG A 154 19.40 -3.78 4.11
CA ARG A 154 19.69 -4.98 3.31
C ARG A 154 20.27 -6.10 4.16
N LEU A 155 21.29 -5.81 4.97
CA LEU A 155 21.89 -6.80 5.86
C LEU A 155 20.87 -7.32 6.88
N ARG A 156 20.04 -6.44 7.44
CA ARG A 156 18.97 -6.81 8.36
C ARG A 156 17.93 -7.71 7.69
N THR A 157 17.42 -7.30 6.52
CA THR A 157 16.42 -8.09 5.78
C THR A 157 16.99 -9.45 5.39
N LYS A 158 18.26 -9.53 5.01
CA LYS A 158 18.91 -10.82 4.71
C LYS A 158 18.93 -11.77 5.90
N ALA A 159 19.22 -11.27 7.11
CA ALA A 159 19.16 -12.09 8.31
C ALA A 159 17.73 -12.60 8.59
N GLU A 160 16.73 -11.73 8.42
CA GLU A 160 15.32 -12.11 8.59
C GLU A 160 14.84 -13.10 7.52
N VAL A 161 15.34 -13.02 6.28
CA VAL A 161 15.06 -14.00 5.23
C VAL A 161 15.54 -15.38 5.64
N VAL A 162 16.74 -15.48 6.22
CA VAL A 162 17.28 -16.75 6.73
C VAL A 162 16.41 -17.27 7.89
N GLU A 163 16.03 -16.41 8.83
CA GLU A 163 15.14 -16.81 9.94
C GLU A 163 13.78 -17.30 9.44
N PHE A 164 13.21 -16.66 8.41
CA PHE A 164 11.96 -17.08 7.79
C PHE A 164 12.08 -18.44 7.10
N LEU A 165 13.14 -18.64 6.32
CA LEU A 165 13.37 -19.91 5.61
C LEU A 165 13.68 -21.07 6.56
N GLU A 166 14.19 -20.78 7.76
CA GLU A 166 14.40 -21.75 8.84
C GLU A 166 13.18 -21.91 9.76
N GLY A 167 12.03 -21.29 9.43
CA GLY A 167 10.79 -21.40 10.21
C GLY A 167 10.83 -20.67 11.57
N ARG A 168 11.86 -19.84 11.81
CA ARG A 168 12.04 -19.06 13.04
C ARG A 168 11.35 -17.69 12.99
N LEU A 169 10.92 -17.26 11.81
CA LEU A 169 10.20 -16.01 11.60
C LEU A 169 8.93 -16.23 10.79
N GLU A 170 7.81 -15.80 11.34
CA GLU A 170 6.51 -15.85 10.68
C GLU A 170 6.50 -15.04 9.37
N PRO A 171 5.88 -15.56 8.29
CA PRO A 171 5.80 -14.85 7.01
C PRO A 171 5.18 -13.45 7.16
N SER A 172 4.11 -13.33 7.95
CA SER A 172 3.42 -12.06 8.19
C SER A 172 4.32 -11.01 8.84
N VAL A 173 5.22 -11.41 9.74
CA VAL A 173 6.16 -10.52 10.42
C VAL A 173 7.26 -10.05 9.45
N LEU A 174 7.78 -10.96 8.61
CA LEU A 174 8.73 -10.61 7.57
C LEU A 174 8.14 -9.58 6.59
N ILE A 175 6.91 -9.83 6.15
CA ILE A 175 6.17 -8.95 5.23
C ILE A 175 5.98 -7.56 5.83
N ALA A 176 5.41 -7.47 7.04
CA ALA A 176 5.14 -6.19 7.70
C ALA A 176 6.42 -5.36 7.88
N ARG A 177 7.52 -5.99 8.32
CA ARG A 177 8.81 -5.31 8.49
C ARG A 177 9.43 -4.86 7.17
N ASN A 178 9.23 -5.63 6.09
CA ASN A 178 9.70 -5.24 4.76
C ASN A 178 8.96 -4.00 4.25
N ILE A 179 7.62 -3.99 4.38
CA ILE A 179 6.77 -2.87 3.96
C ILE A 179 7.13 -1.61 4.75
N GLU A 180 7.32 -1.71 6.07
CA GLU A 180 7.75 -0.57 6.90
C GLU A 180 9.07 0.04 6.39
N ARG A 181 10.07 -0.79 6.07
CA ARG A 181 11.36 -0.31 5.54
C ARG A 181 11.24 0.30 4.15
N GLN A 182 10.43 -0.30 3.29
CA GLN A 182 10.13 0.23 1.97
C GLN A 182 9.46 1.61 2.08
N GLY A 183 8.53 1.80 3.03
CA GLY A 183 7.90 3.09 3.30
C GLY A 183 8.86 4.13 3.88
N ALA A 184 9.81 3.71 4.73
CA ALA A 184 10.79 4.59 5.38
C ALA A 184 12.00 4.95 4.49
N ARG A 185 12.20 4.29 3.35
CA ARG A 185 13.41 4.42 2.52
C ARG A 185 13.68 5.85 2.02
N GLU A 186 12.63 6.66 1.87
CA GLU A 186 12.73 8.03 1.34
C GLU A 186 13.16 9.05 2.39
N GLY A 187 12.78 8.88 3.66
CA GLY A 187 13.22 9.76 4.75
C GLY A 187 14.74 9.73 4.97
N TYR A 188 15.40 8.64 4.59
CA TYR A 188 16.86 8.52 4.65
C TYR A 188 17.58 9.23 3.48
N CYS A 189 16.95 9.28 2.30
CA CYS A 189 17.50 9.98 1.13
C CYS A 189 17.42 11.51 1.30
N GLU A 190 16.31 12.04 1.82
CA GLU A 190 16.15 13.48 2.08
C GLU A 190 17.18 14.00 3.11
N TYR A 191 17.38 13.26 4.21
CA TYR A 191 18.37 13.64 5.23
C TYR A 191 19.83 13.61 4.72
N LEU A 192 20.16 12.70 3.80
CA LEU A 192 21.49 12.64 3.19
C LEU A 192 21.75 13.76 2.18
N VAL A 193 20.71 14.20 1.45
CA VAL A 193 20.79 15.33 0.52
C VAL A 193 20.97 16.64 1.29
N GLU A 194 20.15 16.90 2.32
CA GLU A 194 20.27 18.10 3.16
C GLU A 194 21.66 18.21 3.83
N ARG A 195 22.21 17.09 4.32
CA ARG A 195 23.57 17.08 4.89
C ARG A 195 24.67 17.37 3.87
N ARG A 196 24.47 17.06 2.58
CA ARG A 196 25.44 17.38 1.52
C ARG A 196 25.38 18.86 1.15
N GLU A 197 24.19 19.44 1.06
CA GLU A 197 24.02 20.87 0.76
C GLU A 197 24.60 21.76 1.86
N LEU A 198 24.44 21.35 3.13
CA LEU A 198 25.04 22.06 4.28
C LEU A 198 26.57 21.96 4.36
N LYS A 199 27.21 21.05 3.62
CA LYS A 199 28.68 20.88 3.62
C LYS A 199 29.40 21.60 2.47
N LEU A 200 28.69 22.31 1.60
CA LEU A 200 29.24 23.04 0.45
C LEU A 200 29.32 24.56 0.70
N THR A 201 29.81 24.98 1.87
CA THR A 201 30.29 26.36 2.10
C THR A 201 31.48 26.38 3.05
N ILE A 202 32.60 25.77 2.65
CA ILE A 202 33.90 26.20 3.15
C ILE A 202 34.55 26.95 2.00
N GLY A 203 34.35 28.27 2.00
CA GLY A 203 35.15 29.17 1.19
C GLY A 203 36.60 29.07 1.64
N GLU A 204 37.49 28.80 0.69
CA GLU A 204 38.91 29.09 0.87
C GLU A 204 39.19 30.54 0.44
N PRO A 205 40.03 31.28 1.20
CA PRO A 205 40.36 32.68 0.96
C PRO A 205 41.22 32.92 -0.29
#